data_AF-A0A6P8AX34-F1
#
_entry.id   AF-A0A6P8AX34-F1
#
_cell.length_a   1.000
_cell.length_b   1.000
_cell.length_c   1.000
_cell.angle_alpha   90.00
_cell.angle_beta   90.00
_cell.angle_gamma   90.00
#
_symmetry.space_group_name_H-M   'P 1'
#
loop_
_entity.id
_entity.type
_entity.pdbx_description
1 polymer ?
#
loop_
_entity_poly.entity_id
_entity_poly.type
_entity_poly.pdbx_seq_one_letter_code
_entity_poly.pdbx_strand_id
1 'polypeptide(L)'
;MKTTWILQVAAPSTSRSTPALRADTLLLRPGSETTDNWSEKAKRRKTTGTGRMRYLSTVTRKFKNDFQTGTPKGSRGINNVTA
;
A
#
# COMPACT_ATOMS: atom_id res chain seq x y z
N MET A 1 49.32 -50.79 -15.45
CA MET A 1 48.97 -50.28 -14.11
C MET A 1 48.90 -48.78 -14.22
N LYS A 2 47.68 -48.21 -14.33
CA LYS A 2 47.48 -46.82 -14.74
C LYS A 2 47.27 -45.92 -13.52
N THR A 3 47.98 -44.80 -13.60
CA THR A 3 48.22 -43.73 -12.64
C THR A 3 46.93 -43.10 -12.10
N THR A 4 46.90 -42.91 -10.78
CA THR A 4 45.95 -42.11 -10.01
C THR A 4 45.95 -40.66 -10.49
N TRP A 5 44.78 -40.12 -10.82
CA TRP A 5 44.55 -38.68 -10.86
C TRP A 5 43.27 -38.33 -10.10
N ILE A 6 43.48 -37.63 -8.99
CA ILE A 6 42.51 -36.94 -8.16
C ILE A 6 42.01 -35.71 -8.95
N LEU A 7 40.70 -35.50 -9.04
CA LEU A 7 40.11 -34.25 -9.50
C LEU A 7 39.22 -33.67 -8.38
N GLN A 8 39.83 -32.79 -7.61
CA GLN A 8 39.19 -31.80 -6.74
C GLN A 8 38.54 -30.74 -7.64
N VAL A 9 37.22 -30.75 -7.77
CA VAL A 9 36.48 -29.63 -8.38
C VAL A 9 36.26 -28.57 -7.30
N ALA A 10 37.06 -27.51 -7.35
CA ALA A 10 36.85 -26.29 -6.57
C ALA A 10 35.72 -25.47 -7.21
N ALA A 11 34.67 -25.18 -6.44
CA ALA A 11 33.59 -24.29 -6.84
C ALA A 11 34.05 -22.82 -6.85
N PRO A 12 33.66 -21.99 -7.84
CA PRO A 12 33.95 -20.57 -7.80
C PRO A 12 33.09 -19.88 -6.72
N SER A 13 33.74 -19.49 -5.62
CA SER A 13 33.21 -18.50 -4.68
C SER A 13 33.28 -17.12 -5.33
N THR A 14 32.22 -16.72 -6.02
CA THR A 14 32.06 -15.32 -6.42
C THR A 14 31.37 -14.61 -5.28
N SER A 15 32.17 -13.96 -4.42
CA SER A 15 31.72 -13.00 -3.42
C SER A 15 30.71 -12.05 -4.04
N ARG A 16 29.41 -12.25 -3.76
CA ARG A 16 28.39 -11.26 -4.08
C ARG A 16 28.49 -10.20 -3.01
N SER A 17 29.34 -9.21 -3.27
CA SER A 17 29.37 -7.93 -2.58
C SER A 17 27.95 -7.47 -2.26
N THR A 18 27.62 -7.34 -0.98
CA THR A 18 26.43 -6.60 -0.53
C THR A 18 26.75 -5.12 -0.64
N PRO A 19 26.17 -4.36 -1.59
CA PRO A 19 26.28 -2.91 -1.52
C PRO A 19 25.47 -2.44 -0.31
N ALA A 20 26.18 -1.88 0.67
CA ALA A 20 25.59 -1.11 1.75
C ALA A 20 24.76 0.05 1.18
N LEU A 21 23.55 0.16 1.71
CA LEU A 21 22.63 1.30 1.73
C LEU A 21 22.96 2.45 0.76
N ARG A 22 22.16 2.58 -0.31
CA ARG A 22 21.88 3.89 -0.91
C ARG A 22 20.56 4.37 -0.32
N ALA A 23 20.64 5.32 0.60
CA ALA A 23 19.49 6.00 1.19
C ALA A 23 18.77 6.93 0.19
N ASP A 24 19.19 6.90 -1.08
CA ASP A 24 18.94 7.93 -2.07
C ASP A 24 17.68 7.66 -2.91
N THR A 25 16.94 6.58 -2.64
CA THR A 25 15.68 6.25 -3.32
C THR A 25 14.44 6.53 -2.47
N LEU A 26 14.53 7.44 -1.51
CA LEU A 26 13.38 7.85 -0.68
C LEU A 26 12.43 8.84 -1.38
N LEU A 27 12.37 8.90 -2.71
CA LEU A 27 11.35 9.70 -3.40
C LEU A 27 10.80 8.98 -4.63
N LEU A 28 9.47 8.83 -4.61
CA LEU A 28 8.56 8.38 -5.68
C LEU A 28 8.67 6.89 -6.06
N ARG A 29 7.95 6.04 -5.31
CA ARG A 29 7.37 4.83 -5.90
C ARG A 29 6.22 5.27 -6.82
N PRO A 30 6.32 5.10 -8.16
CA PRO A 30 5.20 5.39 -9.04
C PRO A 30 4.04 4.45 -8.66
N GLY A 31 2.88 5.04 -8.34
CA GLY A 31 1.63 4.33 -8.12
C GLY A 31 1.09 3.80 -9.45
N SER A 32 1.77 2.81 -10.02
CA SER A 32 1.26 2.03 -11.14
C SER A 32 0.24 1.04 -10.58
N GLU A 33 -1.04 1.38 -10.70
CA GLU A 33 -2.11 0.41 -10.50
C GLU A 33 -2.16 -0.47 -11.75
N THR A 34 -1.45 -1.60 -11.70
CA THR A 34 -1.41 -2.59 -12.79
C THR A 34 -2.76 -3.30 -12.86
N THR A 35 -3.70 -2.74 -13.61
CA THR A 35 -5.00 -3.36 -13.87
C THR A 35 -4.85 -4.45 -14.91
N ASP A 36 -4.45 -5.62 -14.43
CA ASP A 36 -4.24 -6.82 -15.22
C ASP A 36 -5.57 -7.43 -15.67
N ASN A 37 -5.91 -7.29 -16.96
CA ASN A 37 -7.16 -7.84 -17.53
C ASN A 37 -7.20 -9.37 -17.61
N TRP A 38 -6.05 -10.03 -17.44
CA TRP A 38 -5.87 -11.47 -17.52
C TRP A 38 -6.19 -12.20 -16.20
N SER A 39 -6.44 -11.49 -15.10
CA SER A 39 -6.79 -12.12 -13.81
C SER A 39 -8.00 -11.48 -13.14
N GLU A 40 -9.17 -12.15 -13.20
CA GLU A 40 -10.40 -11.71 -12.51
C GLU A 40 -10.22 -11.66 -10.98
N LYS A 41 -9.45 -12.61 -10.42
CA LYS A 41 -9.16 -12.67 -8.98
C LYS A 41 -8.37 -11.45 -8.49
N ALA A 42 -7.45 -10.94 -9.32
CA ALA A 42 -6.70 -9.73 -8.99
C ALA A 42 -7.64 -8.51 -8.92
N LYS A 43 -8.56 -8.38 -9.89
CA LYS A 43 -9.58 -7.33 -9.91
C LYS A 43 -10.45 -7.36 -8.65
N ARG A 44 -11.01 -8.52 -8.28
CA ARG A 44 -11.87 -8.68 -7.08
C ARG A 44 -11.20 -8.31 -5.75
N ARG A 45 -9.86 -8.28 -5.68
CA ARG A 45 -9.13 -7.88 -4.47
C ARG A 45 -8.83 -6.39 -4.41
N LYS A 46 -8.94 -5.69 -5.53
CA LYS A 46 -8.65 -4.26 -5.65
C LYS A 46 -9.92 -3.42 -5.85
N THR A 47 -11.09 -4.07 -5.91
CA THR A 47 -12.38 -3.40 -6.00
C THR A 47 -12.63 -2.48 -4.81
N THR A 48 -13.30 -1.35 -5.06
CA THR A 48 -13.81 -0.44 -4.05
C THR A 48 -14.66 -1.20 -3.02
N GLY A 49 -14.49 -0.88 -1.74
CA GLY A 49 -15.27 -1.50 -0.64
C GLY A 49 -14.60 -2.70 0.03
N THR A 50 -13.52 -3.26 -0.53
CA THR A 50 -12.76 -4.37 0.10
C THR A 50 -11.85 -3.90 1.27
N GLY A 51 -11.75 -2.59 1.52
CA GLY A 51 -10.92 -2.01 2.57
C GLY A 51 -11.59 -0.86 3.33
N ARG A 52 -10.82 -0.18 4.20
CA ARG A 52 -11.32 0.94 5.00
C ARG A 52 -11.57 2.17 4.13
N MET A 53 -12.84 2.42 3.79
CA MET A 53 -13.24 3.62 3.07
C MET A 53 -13.41 4.80 4.04
N ARG A 54 -12.34 5.57 4.29
CA ARG A 54 -12.43 6.76 5.19
C ARG A 54 -13.49 7.77 4.73
N TYR A 55 -13.60 7.98 3.42
CA TYR A 55 -14.54 8.94 2.85
C TYR A 55 -15.91 8.33 2.57
N LEU A 56 -15.97 7.32 1.68
CA LEU A 56 -17.22 6.77 1.16
C LEU A 56 -18.14 6.19 2.24
N SER A 57 -17.59 5.69 3.36
CA SER A 57 -18.40 5.18 4.48
C SER A 57 -19.32 6.24 5.08
N THR A 58 -18.92 7.52 5.08
CA THR A 58 -19.72 8.62 5.64
C THR A 58 -20.65 9.26 4.63
N VAL A 59 -20.46 9.01 3.34
CA VAL A 59 -21.19 9.66 2.25
C VAL A 59 -22.68 9.33 2.30
N THR A 60 -23.05 8.09 2.63
CA THR A 60 -24.47 7.68 2.77
C THR A 60 -25.21 8.50 3.83
N ARG A 61 -24.55 8.77 4.96
CA ARG A 61 -25.08 9.62 6.03
C ARG A 61 -25.13 11.09 5.61
N LYS A 62 -24.11 11.59 4.92
CA LYS A 62 -24.08 12.97 4.41
C LYS A 62 -25.17 13.21 3.38
N PHE A 63 -25.46 12.22 2.53
CA PHE A 63 -26.52 12.28 1.54
C PHE A 63 -27.91 12.45 2.19
N LYS A 64 -28.19 11.70 3.27
CA LYS A 64 -29.43 11.85 4.04
C LYS A 64 -29.58 13.22 4.72
N ASN A 65 -28.47 13.94 4.90
CA ASN A 65 -28.41 15.23 5.57
C ASN A 65 -28.12 16.36 4.56
N ASP A 66 -28.41 16.15 3.27
CA ASP A 66 -28.25 17.13 2.18
C ASP A 66 -26.86 17.77 2.11
N PHE A 67 -25.83 17.03 2.50
CA PHE A 67 -24.44 17.49 2.56
C PHE A 67 -24.22 18.77 3.38
N GLN A 68 -25.08 19.03 4.37
CA GLN A 68 -24.92 20.18 5.27
C GLN A 68 -23.54 20.20 5.91
N THR A 69 -22.95 21.41 5.94
CA THR A 69 -21.67 21.68 6.59
C THR A 69 -21.92 22.54 7.83
N GLY A 70 -21.12 22.30 8.87
CA GLY A 70 -21.32 22.97 10.17
C GLY A 70 -22.15 22.17 11.17
N THR A 71 -22.45 22.78 12.31
CA THR A 71 -23.14 22.16 13.44
C THR A 71 -24.65 22.39 13.32
N PRO A 72 -25.51 21.41 13.62
CA PRO A 72 -26.96 21.61 13.56
C PRO A 72 -27.41 22.76 14.48
N LYS A 73 -28.43 23.51 14.02
CA LYS A 73 -29.06 24.58 14.81
C LYS A 73 -29.53 24.02 16.17
N GLY A 74 -29.02 24.57 17.27
CA GLY A 74 -29.34 24.14 18.63
C GLY A 74 -28.47 23.00 19.20
N SER A 75 -27.38 22.61 18.55
CA SER A 75 -26.44 21.65 19.14
C SER A 75 -25.81 22.22 20.43
N ARG A 76 -25.60 21.38 21.45
CA ARG A 76 -24.84 21.77 22.66
C ARG A 76 -23.33 21.72 22.40
N GLY A 77 -22.85 22.51 21.44
CA GLY A 77 -21.40 22.66 21.19
C GLY A 77 -20.76 23.62 22.20
N ILE A 78 -19.45 23.46 22.43
CA ILE A 78 -18.65 24.31 23.35
C ILE A 78 -18.82 25.82 23.07
N ASN A 79 -19.13 26.19 21.82
CA ASN A 79 -19.32 27.58 21.39
C ASN A 79 -20.62 28.24 21.90
N ASN A 80 -21.52 27.50 22.56
CA ASN A 80 -22.84 27.98 23.03
C ASN A 80 -22.91 28.19 24.56
N VAL A 81 -21.77 28.14 25.26
CA VAL A 81 -21.69 28.13 26.74
C VAL A 81 -21.37 29.53 27.33
N THR A 82 -21.22 30.57 26.51
CA THR A 82 -20.74 31.89 26.95
C THR A 82 -21.68 33.06 26.57
N ALA A 83 -22.99 32.82 26.48
CA ALA A 83 -23.99 33.88 26.35
C ALA A 83 -24.82 33.99 27.64
#